data_AF-A0A8X6VCH3-F1
#
_entry.id   AF-A0A8X6VCH3-F1
#
_cell.length_a   1.000
_cell.length_b   1.000
_cell.length_c   1.000
_cell.angle_alpha   90.00
_cell.angle_beta   90.00
_cell.angle_gamma   90.00
#
_symmetry.space_group_name_H-M   'P 1'
#
loop_
_entity.id
_entity.type
_entity.pdbx_description
1 polymer ?
#
loop_
_entity_poly.entity_id
_entity_poly.type
_entity_poly.pdbx_seq_one_letter_code
_entity_poly.pdbx_strand_id
1 'polypeptide(L)'
;MSADDRYLSFCARRNRTATLAELRSSLAVNSERLVSMSTMSQRLHERGLYARRSDICISLTLRHKLECLQWACQHVHWARYQWRAVPFTDGSRFSLESHSRRIFIWRELFSSMTHS
;
A
#
# COMPACT_ATOMS: atom_id res chain seq x y z
N MET A 1 -23.84 13.38 -0.39
CA MET A 1 -22.53 12.79 0.01
C MET A 1 -22.30 13.07 1.48
N SER A 2 -22.10 12.04 2.32
CA SER A 2 -21.84 12.25 3.75
C SER A 2 -20.40 12.74 3.98
N ALA A 3 -20.20 13.58 5.00
CA ALA A 3 -18.86 13.98 5.46
C ALA A 3 -18.00 12.76 5.83
N ASP A 4 -18.63 11.76 6.45
CA ASP A 4 -18.04 10.48 6.84
C ASP A 4 -17.42 9.74 5.66
N ASP A 5 -18.10 9.72 4.50
CA ASP A 5 -17.62 8.97 3.33
C ASP A 5 -16.39 9.63 2.72
N ARG A 6 -16.31 10.98 2.80
CA ARG A 6 -15.15 11.75 2.36
C ARG A 6 -13.98 11.52 3.31
N TYR A 7 -14.23 11.54 4.62
CA TYR A 7 -13.22 11.24 5.64
C TYR A 7 -12.69 9.80 5.49
N LEU A 8 -13.58 8.83 5.32
CA LEU A 8 -13.23 7.41 5.15
C LEU A 8 -12.35 7.20 3.91
N SER A 9 -12.73 7.80 2.78
CA SER A 9 -11.94 7.73 1.53
C SER A 9 -10.57 8.38 1.71
N PHE A 10 -10.48 9.50 2.41
CA PHE A 10 -9.23 10.18 2.72
C PHE A 10 -8.31 9.30 3.59
N CYS A 11 -8.83 8.70 4.66
CA CYS A 11 -8.07 7.81 5.53
C CYS A 11 -7.54 6.58 4.80
N ALA A 12 -8.37 5.92 3.97
CA ALA A 12 -7.95 4.76 3.19
C ALA A 12 -6.88 5.11 2.13
N ARG A 13 -6.94 6.31 1.53
CA ARG A 13 -5.92 6.80 0.59
C ARG A 13 -4.60 7.15 1.27
N ARG A 14 -4.66 7.79 2.45
CA ARG A 14 -3.48 8.26 3.19
C ARG A 14 -2.77 7.13 3.92
N ASN A 15 -3.51 6.17 4.47
CA ASN A 15 -2.98 4.97 5.11
C ASN A 15 -3.46 3.72 4.37
N ARG A 16 -2.84 3.44 3.22
CA ARG A 16 -3.25 2.33 2.34
C ARG A 16 -3.14 0.96 2.98
N THR A 17 -2.38 0.80 4.06
CA THR A 17 -2.23 -0.46 4.79
C THR A 17 -3.19 -0.61 5.97
N ALA A 18 -3.99 0.43 6.27
CA ALA A 18 -4.95 0.38 7.36
C ALA A 18 -5.99 -0.73 7.12
N THR A 19 -6.18 -1.57 8.12
CA THR A 19 -7.26 -2.56 8.14
C THR A 19 -8.61 -1.86 8.26
N LEU A 20 -9.66 -2.55 7.83
CA LEU A 20 -11.01 -2.02 7.92
C LEU A 20 -11.43 -1.73 9.38
N ALA A 21 -10.86 -2.47 10.35
CA ALA A 21 -11.07 -2.25 11.78
C ALA A 21 -10.43 -0.94 12.27
N GLU A 22 -9.19 -0.65 11.85
CA GLU A 22 -8.52 0.61 12.16
C GLU A 22 -9.26 1.81 11.56
N LEU A 23 -9.74 1.68 10.31
CA LEU A 23 -10.58 2.69 9.68
C LEU A 23 -11.88 2.91 10.45
N ARG A 24 -12.53 1.83 10.91
CA ARG A 24 -13.77 1.90 11.70
C ARG A 24 -13.55 2.61 13.03
N SER A 25 -12.47 2.29 13.73
CA SER A 25 -12.12 2.97 14.99
C SER A 25 -11.87 4.45 14.78
N SER A 26 -11.14 4.83 13.71
CA SER A 26 -10.90 6.25 13.40
C SER A 26 -12.19 7.02 13.08
N LEU A 27 -13.12 6.37 12.37
CA LEU A 27 -14.42 6.95 12.04
C LEU A 27 -15.30 7.10 13.28
N ALA A 28 -15.31 6.10 14.17
CA ALA A 28 -16.07 6.15 15.42
C ALA A 28 -15.63 7.30 16.32
N VAL A 29 -14.32 7.57 16.40
CA VAL A 29 -13.77 8.73 17.14
C VAL A 29 -14.17 10.07 16.51
N ASN A 30 -14.30 10.13 15.18
CA ASN A 30 -14.56 11.38 14.48
C ASN A 30 -16.06 11.72 14.34
N SER A 31 -16.90 10.72 14.14
CA SER A 31 -18.31 10.87 13.80
C SER A 31 -19.27 10.37 14.90
N GLU A 32 -18.75 9.80 16.00
CA GLU A 32 -19.52 9.14 17.07
C GLU A 32 -20.46 8.02 16.58
N ARG A 33 -20.30 7.59 15.33
CA ARG A 33 -21.18 6.64 14.66
C ARG A 33 -20.48 5.31 14.44
N LEU A 34 -21.06 4.24 14.99
CA LEU A 34 -20.61 2.89 14.72
C LEU A 34 -21.22 2.39 13.41
N VAL A 35 -20.39 2.35 12.37
CA VAL A 35 -20.77 1.76 11.08
C VAL A 35 -20.29 0.31 11.03
N SER A 36 -21.12 -0.59 10.50
CA SER A 36 -20.72 -1.98 10.31
C SER A 36 -19.60 -2.11 9.27
N MET A 37 -18.77 -3.13 9.43
CA MET A 37 -17.66 -3.42 8.51
C MET A 37 -18.13 -3.63 7.06
N SER A 38 -19.26 -4.32 6.86
CA SER A 38 -19.86 -4.52 5.54
C SER A 38 -20.23 -3.20 4.87
N THR A 39 -20.88 -2.30 5.61
CA THR A 39 -21.26 -0.97 5.11
C THR A 39 -20.04 -0.12 4.77
N MET A 40 -18.98 -0.17 5.59
CA MET A 40 -17.73 0.55 5.30
C MET A 40 -17.04 0.02 4.05
N SER A 41 -16.98 -1.30 3.87
CA SER A 41 -16.40 -1.91 2.68
C SER A 41 -17.17 -1.49 1.42
N GLN A 42 -18.51 -1.50 1.48
CA GLN A 42 -19.35 -1.08 0.36
C GLN A 42 -19.12 0.39 0.00
N ARG A 43 -19.10 1.29 0.99
CA ARG A 43 -18.82 2.73 0.77
C ARG A 43 -17.44 2.98 0.16
N LEU A 44 -16.43 2.20 0.53
CA LEU A 44 -15.10 2.27 -0.08
C LEU A 44 -15.12 1.75 -1.52
N HIS A 45 -15.84 0.67 -1.81
CA HIS A 45 -15.98 0.14 -3.16
C HIS A 45 -16.71 1.12 -4.09
N GLU A 46 -17.77 1.78 -3.61
CA GLU A 46 -18.48 2.85 -4.32
C GLU A 46 -17.56 4.03 -4.68
N ARG A 47 -16.49 4.22 -3.90
CA ARG A 47 -15.44 5.22 -4.12
C ARG A 47 -14.29 4.71 -4.99
N GLY A 48 -14.39 3.49 -5.52
CA GLY A 48 -13.36 2.85 -6.33
C GLY A 48 -12.17 2.30 -5.54
N LEU A 49 -12.24 2.27 -4.20
CA LEU A 49 -11.18 1.79 -3.32
C LEU A 49 -11.41 0.34 -2.93
N TYR A 50 -10.46 -0.53 -3.27
CA TYR A 50 -10.54 -1.95 -2.99
C TYR A 50 -9.33 -2.44 -2.20
N ALA A 51 -9.58 -3.23 -1.17
CA ALA A 51 -8.51 -3.96 -0.49
C ALA A 51 -7.99 -5.07 -1.43
N ARG A 52 -6.69 -5.03 -1.75
CA ARG A 52 -6.02 -6.03 -2.58
C ARG A 52 -4.84 -6.62 -1.80
N ARG A 53 -4.63 -7.92 -1.96
CA ARG A 53 -3.48 -8.59 -1.36
C ARG A 53 -2.21 -8.08 -2.04
N SER A 54 -1.23 -7.62 -1.27
CA SER A 54 0.09 -7.29 -1.79
C SER A 54 0.91 -8.56 -1.94
N ASP A 55 1.67 -8.67 -3.03
CA ASP A 55 2.50 -9.85 -3.30
C ASP A 55 3.60 -10.02 -2.25
N ILE A 56 4.34 -8.95 -1.94
CA ILE A 56 5.17 -8.75 -0.73
C ILE A 56 5.39 -7.23 -0.62
N CYS A 57 4.99 -6.58 0.48
CA CYS A 57 5.42 -5.22 0.78
C CYS A 57 6.25 -5.26 2.05
N ILE A 58 7.59 -5.26 1.91
CA ILE A 58 8.47 -5.04 3.06
C ILE A 58 8.32 -3.56 3.43
N SER A 59 7.93 -3.29 4.67
CA SER A 59 7.88 -1.92 5.17
C SER A 59 9.30 -1.39 5.30
N LEU A 60 9.71 -0.52 4.37
CA LEU A 60 10.99 0.18 4.44
C LEU A 60 10.84 1.40 5.36
N THR A 61 11.77 1.52 6.31
CA THR A 61 11.89 2.75 7.12
C THR A 61 12.25 3.94 6.21
N LEU A 62 11.96 5.16 6.68
CA LEU A 62 12.27 6.38 5.90
C LEU A 62 13.76 6.46 5.52
N ARG A 63 14.65 6.08 6.45
CA ARG A 63 16.10 6.02 6.21
C ARG A 63 16.44 5.11 5.03
N HIS A 64 15.95 3.87 5.04
CA HIS A 64 16.19 2.93 3.95
C HIS A 64 15.67 3.45 2.61
N LYS A 65 14.51 4.11 2.60
CA LYS A 65 13.96 4.72 1.37
C LYS A 65 14.89 5.80 0.80
N LEU A 66 15.43 6.67 1.66
CA LEU A 66 16.35 7.72 1.26
C LEU A 66 17.68 7.16 0.78
N GLU A 67 18.25 6.17 1.47
CA GLU A 67 19.48 5.49 1.08
C GLU A 67 19.32 4.79 -0.28
N CYS A 68 18.22 4.05 -0.49
CA CYS A 68 17.92 3.43 -1.78
C CYS A 68 17.77 4.47 -2.90
N LEU A 69 17.09 5.58 -2.63
CA LEU A 69 16.91 6.65 -3.62
C LEU A 69 18.24 7.32 -3.97
N GLN A 70 19.04 7.66 -2.97
CA GLN A 70 20.36 8.26 -3.19
C GLN A 70 21.26 7.33 -4.01
N TRP A 71 21.29 6.05 -3.64
CA TRP A 71 22.05 5.04 -4.38
C TRP A 71 21.56 4.93 -5.82
N ALA A 72 20.25 4.84 -6.05
CA ALA A 72 19.68 4.81 -7.40
C ALA A 72 20.05 6.04 -8.22
N CYS A 73 19.93 7.25 -7.65
CA CYS A 73 20.31 8.49 -8.32
C CYS A 73 21.79 8.55 -8.69
N GLN A 74 22.68 8.07 -7.82
CA GLN A 74 24.13 8.01 -8.08
C GLN A 74 24.48 7.04 -9.22
N HIS A 75 23.68 6.00 -9.41
CA HIS A 75 23.97 4.89 -10.33
C HIS A 75 23.05 4.87 -11.57
N VAL A 76 22.15 5.84 -11.72
CA VAL A 76 21.13 5.87 -12.79
C VAL A 76 21.73 5.93 -14.20
N HIS A 77 22.91 6.55 -14.34
CA HIS A 77 23.62 6.71 -15.62
C HIS A 77 24.74 5.68 -15.80
N TRP A 78 24.82 4.66 -14.96
CA TRP A 78 25.87 3.66 -15.09
C TRP A 78 25.71 2.83 -16.37
N ALA A 79 26.82 2.72 -17.10
CA ALA A 79 26.95 1.89 -18.27
C ALA A 79 27.08 0.40 -17.89
N ARG A 80 26.77 -0.50 -18.84
CA ARG A 80 26.80 -1.96 -18.60
C ARG A 80 28.13 -2.47 -18.03
N TYR A 81 29.26 -1.92 -18.45
CA TYR A 81 30.57 -2.36 -17.95
C TYR A 81 30.78 -1.98 -16.48
N GLN A 82 30.18 -0.89 -16.00
CA GLN A 82 30.24 -0.48 -14.60
C GLN A 82 29.41 -1.43 -13.73
N TRP A 83 28.24 -1.85 -14.21
CA TRP A 83 27.44 -2.89 -13.56
C TRP A 83 28.18 -4.24 -13.45
N ARG A 84 28.96 -4.62 -14.45
CA ARG A 84 29.75 -5.86 -14.44
C ARG A 84 30.88 -5.86 -13.40
N ALA A 85 31.33 -4.68 -12.99
CA ALA A 85 32.39 -4.55 -11.99
C ALA A 85 31.88 -4.67 -10.54
N VAL A 86 30.56 -4.60 -10.32
CA VAL A 86 29.98 -4.71 -8.97
C VAL A 86 29.77 -6.18 -8.61
N PRO A 87 30.46 -6.68 -7.57
CA PRO A 87 30.16 -8.00 -7.03
C PRO A 87 28.84 -7.95 -6.26
N PHE A 88 27.89 -8.79 -6.67
CA PHE A 88 26.65 -8.99 -5.92
C PHE A 88 26.78 -10.26 -5.08
N THR A 89 26.59 -10.11 -3.77
CA THR A 89 26.53 -11.23 -2.83
C THR A 89 25.23 -11.10 -2.05
N ASP A 90 24.35 -12.11 -2.14
CA ASP A 90 23.21 -12.25 -1.25
C ASP A 90 23.32 -13.57 -0.46
N GLY A 91 22.72 -13.59 0.72
CA GLY A 91 22.54 -14.80 1.51
C GLY A 91 21.05 -15.15 1.55
N SER A 92 20.63 -16.09 0.72
CA SER A 92 19.25 -16.57 0.72
C SER A 92 18.99 -17.54 1.88
N ARG A 93 17.85 -17.36 2.56
CA ARG A 93 17.36 -18.31 3.58
C ARG A 93 16.29 -19.18 2.94
N PHE A 94 16.56 -20.47 2.80
CA PHE A 94 15.58 -21.44 2.34
C PHE A 94 14.76 -21.96 3.52
N SER A 95 13.43 -21.84 3.44
CA SER A 95 12.50 -22.38 4.44
C SER A 95 11.46 -23.26 3.76
N LEU A 96 11.17 -24.43 4.32
CA LEU A 96 10.14 -25.36 3.82
C LEU A 96 8.71 -24.81 4.00
N GLU A 97 8.53 -23.86 4.92
CA GLU A 97 7.24 -23.19 5.17
C GLU A 97 7.19 -21.77 4.59
N SER A 98 6.12 -21.48 3.85
CA SER A 98 5.87 -20.16 3.27
C SER A 98 5.42 -19.16 4.34
N HIS A 99 6.33 -18.33 4.84
CA HIS A 99 6.00 -17.20 5.72
C HIS A 99 5.36 -16.05 4.92
N SER A 100 4.09 -16.20 4.54
CA SER A 100 3.32 -15.16 3.83
C SER A 100 3.05 -13.95 4.74
N ARG A 101 3.98 -13.01 4.82
CA ARG A 101 3.78 -11.64 5.37
C ARG A 101 2.99 -10.74 4.41
N ARG A 102 1.96 -11.29 3.79
CA ARG A 102 1.14 -10.58 2.79
C ARG A 102 0.12 -9.71 3.51
N ILE A 103 0.28 -8.40 3.39
CA ILE A 103 -0.66 -7.39 3.89
C ILE A 103 -1.67 -7.01 2.80
N PHE A 104 -2.88 -6.62 3.20
CA PHE A 104 -3.84 -5.99 2.30
C PHE A 104 -3.50 -4.50 2.14
N ILE A 105 -3.63 -3.99 0.92
CA ILE A 105 -3.40 -2.60 0.57
C ILE A 105 -4.61 -2.08 -0.19
N TRP A 106 -5.14 -0.93 0.22
CA TRP A 106 -6.18 -0.20 -0.50
C TRP A 106 -5.63 0.34 -1.82
N ARG A 107 -6.27 -0.04 -2.92
CA ARG A 107 -5.94 0.41 -4.28
C ARG A 107 -7.16 1.03 -4.93
N GLU A 108 -6.92 2.08 -5.69
CA GLU A 108 -7.92 2.63 -6.58
C GLU A 108 -7.96 1.79 -7.85
N LEU A 109 -9.15 1.33 -8.23
CA LEU A 109 -9.38 0.95 -9.61
C LEU A 109 -9.59 2.25 -10.38
N PHE A 110 -8.58 2.63 -11.19
CA PHE A 110 -8.85 3.55 -12.28
C PHE A 110 -9.89 2.85 -13.17
N SER A 111 -11.14 3.31 -13.12
CA SER A 111 -12.12 2.94 -14.13
C SER A 111 -11.61 3.51 -15.44
N SER A 112 -11.06 2.66 -16.31
CA SER A 112 -10.83 3.02 -17.70
C SER A 112 -12.16 3.53 -18.26
N MET A 113 -12.14 4.76 -18.75
CA MET A 113 -13.25 5.40 -19.44
C MET A 113 -13.82 4.45 -20.49
N THR A 114 -15.05 3.99 -20.29
CA THR A 114 -15.88 3.47 -21.38
C THR A 114 -16.34 4.69 -22.19
N HIS A 115 -15.56 5.07 -23.20
CA HIS A 115 -16.11 5.86 -24.31
C HIS A 115 -16.80 4.87 -25.27
N SER A 116 -18.12 4.99 -25.37
CA SER A 116 -18.90 4.50 -26.51
C SER A 116 -18.70 5.41 -27.71
#